data_AF-A0A317D8C6-F1
#
_entry.id   AF-A0A317D8C6-F1
#
_cell.length_a   1.000
_cell.length_b   1.000
_cell.length_c   1.000
_cell.angle_alpha   90.00
_cell.angle_beta   90.00
_cell.angle_gamma   90.00
#
_symmetry.space_group_name_H-M   'P 1'
#
loop_
_entity.id
_entity.type
_entity.pdbx_description
1 polymer ?
#
loop_
_entity_poly.entity_id
_entity_poly.type
_entity_poly.pdbx_seq_one_letter_code
_entity_poly.pdbx_strand_id
1 'polypeptide(L)'
;MREHLPIRPIWLCRVCAQPWPCGEARLRLSAEYVNDQVALSVYLASMLGEATDDLRKLNPEPGPDHVLLFRRFLGWTRQGESPGQGE
;
A
#
# COMPACT_ATOMS: atom_id res chain seq x y z
N MET A 1 -0.13 -16.80 12.17
CA MET A 1 0.13 -15.48 11.53
C MET A 1 -1.21 -14.93 11.07
N ARG A 2 -1.62 -13.74 11.51
CA ARG A 2 -2.92 -13.16 11.09
C ARG A 2 -2.74 -12.39 9.79
N GLU A 3 -3.74 -12.41 8.93
CA GLU A 3 -3.66 -11.71 7.65
C GLU A 3 -3.91 -10.21 7.82
N HIS A 4 -2.93 -9.40 7.45
CA HIS A 4 -3.01 -7.94 7.49
C HIS A 4 -3.77 -7.41 6.27
N LEU A 5 -5.08 -7.64 6.23
CA LEU A 5 -5.98 -7.20 5.15
C LEU A 5 -6.56 -5.80 5.42
N PRO A 6 -6.92 -5.03 4.37
CA PRO A 6 -7.56 -3.73 4.52
C PRO A 6 -9.01 -3.87 4.98
N ILE A 7 -9.47 -2.91 5.79
CA ILE A 7 -10.88 -2.66 6.10
C ILE A 7 -11.34 -1.50 5.23
N ARG A 8 -12.26 -1.74 4.30
CA ARG A 8 -12.91 -0.69 3.51
C ARG A 8 -14.13 -0.14 4.27
N PRO A 9 -14.50 1.15 4.11
CA PRO A 9 -13.88 2.17 3.25
C PRO A 9 -12.75 2.99 3.92
N ILE A 10 -12.36 2.68 5.16
CA ILE A 10 -11.38 3.48 5.92
C ILE A 10 -9.91 3.14 5.61
N TRP A 11 -9.68 2.02 4.91
CA TRP A 11 -8.36 1.50 4.52
C TRP A 11 -7.38 1.33 5.68
N LEU A 12 -7.87 0.92 6.85
CA LEU A 12 -7.02 0.52 7.98
C LEU A 12 -6.79 -0.99 7.98
N CYS A 13 -5.67 -1.43 8.53
CA CYS A 13 -5.38 -2.85 8.68
C CYS A 13 -6.24 -3.47 9.78
N ARG A 14 -6.87 -4.61 9.50
CA ARG A 14 -7.71 -5.34 10.46
C ARG A 14 -6.99 -5.85 11.71
N VAL A 15 -5.66 -5.98 11.66
CA VAL A 15 -4.86 -6.58 12.75
C VAL A 15 -4.27 -5.52 13.65
N CYS A 16 -3.68 -4.47 13.06
CA CYS A 16 -2.91 -3.47 13.81
C CYS A 16 -3.50 -2.06 13.75
N ALA A 17 -4.64 -1.86 13.09
CA ALA A 17 -5.30 -0.56 12.88
C ALA A 17 -4.44 0.52 12.19
N GLN A 18 -3.25 0.17 11.70
CA GLN A 18 -2.40 1.08 10.93
C GLN A 18 -2.93 1.26 9.51
N PRO A 19 -2.58 2.36 8.83
CA PRO A 19 -2.96 2.58 7.44
C PRO A 19 -2.48 1.42 6.55
N TRP A 20 -3.40 0.71 5.90
CA TRP A 20 -3.08 -0.38 4.97
C TRP A 20 -2.60 0.15 3.60
N PRO A 21 -1.49 -0.31 2.98
CA PRO A 21 -0.64 -1.40 3.43
C PRO A 21 0.22 -1.01 4.64
N CYS A 22 0.02 -1.70 5.76
CA CYS A 22 0.86 -1.58 6.95
C CYS A 22 2.15 -2.40 6.77
N GLY A 23 3.17 -2.20 7.62
CA GLY A 23 4.47 -2.87 7.49
C GLY A 23 4.39 -4.38 7.20
N GLU A 24 3.60 -5.12 7.99
CA GLU A 24 3.44 -6.57 7.79
C GLU A 24 2.70 -6.96 6.50
N ALA A 25 1.75 -6.14 6.06
CA ALA A 25 1.10 -6.35 4.76
C ALA A 25 2.12 -6.16 3.63
N ARG A 26 3.00 -5.15 3.73
CA ARG A 26 4.06 -4.91 2.73
C ARG A 26 5.04 -6.07 2.69
N LEU A 27 5.52 -6.53 3.84
CA LEU A 27 6.44 -7.68 3.92
C LEU A 27 5.83 -8.93 3.29
N ARG A 28 4.57 -9.26 3.63
CA ARG A 28 3.88 -10.40 3.05
C ARG A 28 3.71 -10.24 1.54
N LEU A 29 3.22 -9.09 1.07
CA LEU A 29 2.99 -8.83 -0.35
C LEU A 29 4.31 -8.88 -1.15
N SER A 30 5.40 -8.32 -0.62
CA SER A 30 6.73 -8.44 -1.22
C SER A 30 7.18 -9.90 -1.35
N ALA A 31 6.92 -10.72 -0.32
CA ALA A 31 7.28 -12.14 -0.34
C ALA A 31 6.41 -12.95 -1.32
N GLU A 32 5.10 -12.66 -1.38
CA GLU A 32 4.14 -13.32 -2.26
C GLU A 32 4.43 -13.04 -3.73
N TYR A 33 4.84 -11.80 -4.05
CA TYR A 33 5.17 -11.36 -5.40
C TYR A 33 6.68 -11.25 -5.66
N VAL A 34 7.50 -12.00 -4.91
CA VAL A 34 8.98 -11.91 -5.00
C VAL A 34 9.49 -12.11 -6.44
N ASN A 35 8.82 -12.95 -7.22
CA ASN A 35 9.18 -13.28 -8.61
C ASN A 35 8.48 -12.38 -9.65
N ASP A 36 7.56 -11.50 -9.24
CA ASP A 36 6.77 -10.66 -10.15
C ASP A 36 6.41 -9.31 -9.51
N GLN A 37 7.40 -8.43 -9.44
CA GLN A 37 7.25 -7.07 -8.90
C GLN A 37 6.31 -6.19 -9.74
N VAL A 38 6.15 -6.52 -11.03
CA VAL A 38 5.21 -5.83 -11.91
C VAL A 38 3.79 -6.16 -11.49
N ALA A 39 3.47 -7.44 -11.29
CA ALA A 39 2.17 -7.86 -10.79
C ALA A 39 1.85 -7.26 -9.40
N LEU A 40 2.84 -7.15 -8.50
CA LEU A 40 2.66 -6.44 -7.22
C LEU A 40 2.27 -4.98 -7.42
N SER A 41 3.00 -4.28 -8.30
CA SER A 41 2.76 -2.86 -8.57
C SER A 41 1.38 -2.64 -9.23
N VAL A 42 0.99 -3.52 -10.15
CA VAL A 42 -0.35 -3.48 -10.78
C VAL A 42 -1.44 -3.72 -9.74
N TYR A 43 -1.30 -4.74 -8.90
CA TYR A 43 -2.24 -5.02 -7.82
C TYR A 43 -2.42 -3.82 -6.88
N LEU A 44 -1.31 -3.22 -6.43
CA LEU A 44 -1.34 -2.07 -5.53
C LEU A 44 -1.84 -0.78 -6.20
N ALA A 45 -1.64 -0.63 -7.51
CA ALA A 45 -2.22 0.48 -8.27
C ALA A 45 -3.75 0.38 -8.35
N SER A 46 -4.31 -0.82 -8.55
CA SER A 46 -5.76 -1.04 -8.48
C SER A 46 -6.31 -0.70 -7.09
N MET A 47 -5.64 -1.18 -6.04
CA MET A 47 -6.02 -0.88 -4.65
C MET A 47 -5.91 0.61 -4.31
N LEU A 48 -4.92 1.32 -4.85
CA LEU A 48 -4.77 2.78 -4.69
C LEU A 48 -5.98 3.54 -5.27
N GLY A 49 -6.47 3.14 -6.44
CA GLY A 49 -7.65 3.74 -7.06
C GLY A 49 -8.89 3.58 -6.18
N GLU A 50 -9.15 2.36 -5.72
CA GLU A 50 -10.26 2.07 -4.81
C GLU A 50 -10.14 2.83 -3.47
N ALA A 51 -8.92 2.94 -2.93
CA ALA A 51 -8.67 3.67 -1.69
C ALA A 51 -8.90 5.16 -1.83
N THR A 52 -8.49 5.74 -2.96
CA THR A 52 -8.71 7.15 -3.25
C THR A 52 -10.20 7.47 -3.32
N ASP A 53 -10.98 6.63 -4.01
CA ASP A 53 -12.42 6.83 -4.12
C ASP A 53 -13.16 6.67 -2.79
N ASP A 54 -12.82 5.65 -2.01
CA ASP A 54 -13.42 5.43 -0.70
C ASP A 54 -13.10 6.55 0.29
N LEU A 55 -11.83 6.94 0.38
CA LEU A 55 -11.40 7.98 1.31
C LEU A 55 -11.96 9.35 0.94
N ARG A 56 -12.07 9.66 -0.36
CA ARG A 56 -12.74 10.88 -0.84
C ARG A 56 -14.23 10.89 -0.48
N LYS A 57 -14.92 9.75 -0.52
CA LYS A 57 -16.33 9.66 -0.08
C LYS A 57 -16.48 9.87 1.43
N LEU A 58 -15.51 9.41 2.22
CA LEU A 58 -15.51 9.59 3.67
C LEU A 58 -15.16 11.02 4.11
N ASN A 59 -14.21 11.65 3.43
CA ASN A 59 -13.79 13.01 3.70
C ASN A 59 -13.56 13.79 2.39
N PRO A 60 -14.60 14.47 1.87
CA PRO A 60 -14.54 15.10 0.56
C PRO A 60 -13.66 16.36 0.52
N GLU A 61 -13.60 17.14 1.61
CA GLU A 61 -12.85 18.41 1.66
C GLU A 61 -11.83 18.36 2.81
N PRO A 62 -10.52 18.61 2.55
CA PRO A 62 -9.88 18.89 1.26
C PRO A 62 -9.66 17.64 0.37
N GLY A 63 -10.18 16.47 0.77
CA GLY A 63 -9.91 15.20 0.12
C GLY A 63 -8.63 14.52 0.63
N PRO A 64 -8.36 13.26 0.22
CA PRO A 64 -7.14 12.57 0.59
C PRO A 64 -5.91 13.17 -0.10
N ASP A 65 -4.77 13.21 0.58
CA ASP A 65 -3.50 13.61 -0.04
C ASP A 65 -3.02 12.51 -1.02
N HIS A 66 -3.08 12.82 -2.31
CA HIS A 66 -2.73 11.88 -3.37
C HIS A 66 -1.24 11.48 -3.36
N VAL A 67 -0.35 12.38 -2.93
CA VAL A 67 1.09 12.11 -2.85
C VAL A 67 1.37 11.13 -1.71
N LEU A 68 0.73 11.33 -0.56
CA LEU A 68 0.83 10.41 0.57
C LEU A 68 0.22 9.04 0.24
N LEU A 69 -0.92 8.99 -0.46
CA LEU A 69 -1.51 7.72 -0.90
C LEU A 69 -0.60 7.00 -1.91
N PHE A 70 -0.06 7.70 -2.89
CA PHE A 70 0.89 7.11 -3.84
C PHE A 70 2.11 6.52 -3.13
N ARG A 71 2.76 7.28 -2.24
CA ARG A 71 3.92 6.79 -1.47
C ARG A 71 3.58 5.59 -0.60
N ARG A 72 2.38 5.58 -0.01
CA ARG A 72 1.89 4.49 0.84
C ARG A 72 1.66 3.18 0.08
N PHE A 73 1.07 3.24 -1.11
CA PHE A 73 0.74 2.06 -1.91
C PHE A 73 1.89 1.61 -2.80
N LEU A 74 2.52 2.53 -3.54
CA LEU A 74 3.50 2.23 -4.60
C LEU A 74 4.93 2.69 -4.29
N GLY A 75 5.12 3.56 -3.30
CA GLY A 75 6.43 4.14 -3.00
C GLY A 75 7.52 3.15 -2.58
N TRP A 76 7.15 1.91 -2.26
CA TRP A 76 8.05 0.85 -1.81
C TRP A 76 8.12 -0.36 -2.77
N THR A 77 7.32 -0.37 -3.85
CA THR A 77 7.29 -1.50 -4.81
C THR A 77 8.43 -1.45 -5.83
N ARG A 78 9.10 -0.29 -5.96
CA ARG A 78 10.31 -0.14 -6.77
C ARG A 78 11.53 -0.66 -6.01
N GLN A 79 11.79 -1.96 -6.10
CA GLN A 79 13.05 -2.55 -5.64
C GLN A 79 14.13 -2.21 -6.68
N GLY A 80 14.92 -1.18 -6.39
CA GLY A 80 15.99 -0.63 -7.23
C GLY A 80 16.80 0.48 -6.55
N GLU A 81 16.29 1.08 -5.48
CA GLU A 81 17.10 1.84 -4.52
C GLU A 81 17.27 0.99 -3.26
N SER A 82 18.15 0.00 -3.34
CA SER A 82 18.86 -0.47 -2.16
C SER A 82 19.78 0.66 -1.71
N PRO A 83 19.65 1.24 -0.50
CA PRO A 83 20.74 2.01 0.06
C PRO A 83 21.85 1.02 0.47
N GLY A 84 22.89 0.90 -0.37
CA GLY A 84 24.15 0.26 0.01
C GLY A 84 24.49 -1.05 -0.70
N GLN A 85 25.09 -0.95 -1.89
CA GLN A 85 26.13 -1.86 -2.37
C GLN A 85 27.25 -1.00 -3.01
N GLY A 86 28.45 -1.03 -2.42
CA GLY A 86 29.71 -0.39 -2.86
C GLY A 86 29.78 1.11 -2.52
N GLU A 87 30.75 1.64 -1.77
CA GLU A 87 32.15 1.28 -1.46
C GLU A 87 32.51 1.66 -0.02
#